data_AF-U2P7S6-F1
#
_entry.id   AF-U2P7S6-F1
#
_cell.length_a   1.000
_cell.length_b   1.000
_cell.length_c   1.000
_cell.angle_alpha   90.00
_cell.angle_beta   90.00
_cell.angle_gamma   90.00
#
_symmetry.space_group_name_H-M   'P 1'
#
loop_
_entity.id
_entity.type
_entity.pdbx_description
1 polymer ?
#
loop_
_entity_poly.entity_id
_entity_poly.type
_entity_poly.pdbx_seq_one_letter_code
_entity_poly.pdbx_strand_id
1 'polypeptide(L)'
;MSEEQLYETYEQKVNLVKEMSSYYSSNEEIDAEICNTEEMKNIMDQKLDITSDLVKGIFGSNFVKTKVEDKEVKCIFNDFYNKHPFLTPFVGKHYSEQNKKFLLVLESHYLPSLSRFYEKLYETDEDKNKWLKEQWYDFDFSWEKLQSSSKSEISLYREDIEYIWTENVVKNNIKNNKRFRALFGKILKPIFNIENEQIEDTIQSIAFMNYFLRPSEYTGASIKHEYIDSLFSYLNLIRVWKALDEPNIIICSAKARKSFEFYWGLHKNYGKTYLIPENKFCLCNHPSNRSWNKSMENNETSEERLLKFIKNVYQ
;
A
#
# COMPACT_ATOMS: atom_id res chain seq x y z
N MET A 1 -20.30 35.42 1.16
CA MET A 1 -20.26 33.94 1.34
C MET A 1 -20.17 33.71 2.83
N SER A 2 -21.19 33.12 3.45
CA SER A 2 -21.21 32.88 4.90
C SER A 2 -20.33 31.68 5.25
N GLU A 3 -19.74 31.71 6.45
CA GLU A 3 -18.84 30.67 6.99
C GLU A 3 -19.48 29.27 7.09
N GLU A 4 -20.80 29.14 6.89
CA GLU A 4 -21.54 27.88 6.90
C GLU A 4 -21.36 27.02 5.63
N GLN A 5 -20.71 27.51 4.58
CA GLN A 5 -20.45 26.72 3.36
C GLN A 5 -19.12 25.93 3.38
N LEU A 6 -18.40 25.91 4.51
CA LEU A 6 -17.02 25.42 4.61
C LEU A 6 -16.85 24.09 5.36
N TYR A 7 -17.95 23.46 5.75
CA TYR A 7 -17.96 22.16 6.42
C TYR A 7 -18.99 21.24 5.77
N GLU A 8 -18.54 20.12 5.21
CA GLU A 8 -19.43 19.00 4.86
C GLU A 8 -20.26 18.63 6.10
N THR A 9 -21.56 18.47 5.91
CA THR A 9 -22.47 18.12 6.99
C THR A 9 -22.16 16.70 7.49
N TYR A 10 -22.46 16.42 8.76
CA TYR A 10 -22.32 15.06 9.32
C TYR A 10 -23.05 14.01 8.49
N GLU A 11 -24.21 14.35 7.92
CA GLU A 11 -24.95 13.49 7.00
C GLU A 11 -24.23 13.23 5.68
N GLN A 12 -23.51 14.21 5.12
CA GLN A 12 -22.69 14.01 3.92
C GLN A 12 -21.51 13.07 4.18
N LYS A 13 -20.87 13.19 5.35
CA LYS A 13 -19.81 12.27 5.79
C LYS A 13 -20.35 10.86 6.05
N VAL A 14 -21.52 10.75 6.68
CA VAL A 14 -22.18 9.45 6.92
C VAL A 14 -22.64 8.81 5.61
N ASN A 15 -23.13 9.58 4.63
CA ASN A 15 -23.53 9.04 3.32
C ASN A 15 -22.35 8.58 2.49
N LEU A 16 -21.22 9.31 2.53
CA LEU A 16 -19.97 8.86 1.92
C LEU A 16 -19.48 7.57 2.58
N VAL A 17 -19.40 7.53 3.91
CA VAL A 17 -18.95 6.30 4.57
C VAL A 17 -19.98 5.18 4.37
N LYS A 18 -21.28 5.44 4.21
CA LYS A 18 -22.27 4.43 3.78
C LYS A 18 -22.04 3.96 2.34
N GLU A 19 -21.74 4.86 1.40
CA GLU A 19 -21.32 4.53 0.02
C GLU A 19 -20.02 3.73 0.00
N MET A 20 -19.09 3.99 0.92
CA MET A 20 -17.76 3.38 0.99
C MET A 20 -17.74 2.09 1.83
N SER A 21 -18.64 1.95 2.81
CA SER A 21 -18.76 0.79 3.71
C SER A 21 -19.76 -0.26 3.21
N SER A 22 -20.73 0.12 2.37
CA SER A 22 -21.68 -0.81 1.75
C SER A 22 -20.96 -1.84 0.87
N TYR A 23 -19.83 -1.49 0.24
CA TYR A 23 -18.99 -2.42 -0.51
C TYR A 23 -18.46 -3.61 0.32
N TYR A 24 -18.41 -3.47 1.64
CA TYR A 24 -17.73 -4.42 2.52
C TYR A 24 -18.58 -4.94 3.69
N SER A 25 -19.83 -4.47 3.84
CA SER A 25 -20.67 -4.76 5.03
C SER A 25 -22.05 -5.38 4.74
N SER A 26 -22.48 -5.46 3.48
CA SER A 26 -23.76 -6.09 3.11
C SER A 26 -23.54 -7.34 2.26
N ASN A 27 -24.31 -8.41 2.53
CA ASN A 27 -24.43 -9.61 1.67
C ASN A 27 -25.14 -9.31 0.33
N GLU A 28 -25.24 -8.05 -0.06
CA GLU A 28 -25.79 -7.63 -1.35
C GLU A 28 -24.61 -7.48 -2.31
N GLU A 29 -24.67 -8.15 -3.47
CA GLU A 29 -23.72 -8.00 -4.57
C GLU A 29 -23.69 -6.54 -5.02
N ILE A 30 -22.78 -5.75 -4.46
CA ILE A 30 -22.38 -4.49 -5.06
C ILE A 30 -21.42 -4.85 -6.17
N ASP A 31 -21.83 -4.60 -7.40
CA ASP A 31 -21.05 -4.78 -8.62
C ASP A 31 -19.82 -3.85 -8.56
N ALA A 32 -18.78 -4.28 -7.86
CA ALA A 32 -17.52 -3.58 -7.80
C ALA A 32 -16.87 -3.69 -9.18
N GLU A 33 -17.18 -2.73 -10.06
CA GLU A 33 -16.95 -2.73 -11.51
C GLU A 33 -15.57 -3.28 -11.95
N ILE A 34 -14.53 -3.12 -11.12
CA ILE A 34 -13.16 -3.55 -11.43
C ILE A 34 -12.44 -4.36 -10.33
N CYS A 35 -13.06 -4.67 -9.18
CA CYS A 35 -12.38 -5.26 -8.01
C CYS A 35 -12.87 -6.68 -7.66
N ASN A 36 -11.98 -7.51 -7.13
CA ASN A 36 -12.33 -8.76 -6.46
C ASN A 36 -12.45 -8.52 -4.95
N THR A 37 -13.68 -8.34 -4.47
CA THR A 37 -13.97 -8.04 -3.06
C THR A 37 -13.67 -9.21 -2.14
N GLU A 38 -13.79 -10.46 -2.61
CA GLU A 38 -13.48 -11.66 -1.84
C GLU A 38 -11.98 -11.77 -1.55
N GLU A 39 -11.12 -11.57 -2.55
CA GLU A 39 -9.67 -11.57 -2.37
C GLU A 39 -9.20 -10.41 -1.46
N MET A 40 -9.82 -9.23 -1.60
CA MET A 40 -9.54 -8.10 -0.72
C MET A 40 -9.95 -8.40 0.73
N LYS A 41 -11.09 -9.06 0.94
CA LYS A 41 -11.52 -9.52 2.26
C LYS A 41 -10.57 -10.57 2.83
N ASN A 42 -10.12 -11.52 2.00
CA ASN A 42 -9.12 -12.52 2.40
C ASN A 42 -7.82 -11.86 2.90
N ILE A 43 -7.37 -10.76 2.27
CA ILE A 43 -6.22 -10.00 2.78
C ILE A 43 -6.49 -9.41 4.17
N MET A 44 -7.68 -8.87 4.41
CA MET A 44 -8.05 -8.29 5.70
C MET A 44 -8.15 -9.35 6.80
N ASP A 45 -8.70 -10.52 6.46
CA ASP A 45 -8.89 -11.64 7.38
C ASP A 45 -7.59 -12.44 7.60
N GLN A 46 -6.63 -12.36 6.68
CA GLN A 46 -5.35 -13.07 6.76
C GLN A 46 -4.54 -12.55 7.97
N LYS A 47 -4.35 -13.46 8.93
CA LYS A 47 -3.39 -13.26 10.02
C LYS A 47 -2.12 -14.05 9.70
N LEU A 48 -0.96 -13.46 9.98
CA LEU A 48 0.28 -14.21 10.00
C LEU A 48 0.62 -14.57 11.44
N ASP A 49 0.93 -15.85 11.68
CA ASP A 49 1.50 -16.28 12.95
C ASP A 49 3.00 -15.95 13.00
N ILE A 50 3.30 -14.66 13.13
CA ILE A 50 4.68 -14.17 13.25
C ILE A 50 5.09 -14.32 14.71
N THR A 51 5.94 -15.29 15.03
CA THR A 51 6.46 -15.44 16.39
C THR A 51 7.34 -14.24 16.79
N SER A 52 7.40 -13.93 18.08
CA SER A 52 8.33 -12.91 18.59
C SER A 52 9.78 -13.21 18.21
N ASP A 53 10.13 -14.49 18.12
CA ASP A 53 11.46 -14.93 17.69
C ASP A 53 11.71 -14.61 16.22
N LEU A 54 10.71 -14.76 15.35
CA LEU A 54 10.82 -14.36 13.94
C LEU A 54 10.99 -12.84 13.83
N VAL A 55 10.25 -12.05 14.59
CA VAL A 55 10.44 -10.58 14.63
C VAL A 55 11.84 -10.25 15.13
N LYS A 56 12.27 -10.77 16.27
CA LYS A 56 13.61 -10.50 16.81
C LYS A 56 14.72 -10.99 15.87
N GLY A 57 14.51 -12.10 15.20
CA GLY A 57 15.43 -12.70 14.23
C GLY A 57 15.64 -11.85 12.99
N ILE A 58 14.55 -11.39 12.37
CA ILE A 58 14.60 -10.55 11.17
C ILE A 58 15.07 -9.13 11.51
N PHE A 59 14.64 -8.57 12.65
CA PHE A 59 14.79 -7.15 12.93
C PHE A 59 15.96 -6.84 13.89
N GLY A 60 16.43 -7.81 14.66
CA GLY A 60 17.64 -7.73 15.49
C GLY A 60 17.73 -6.44 16.31
N SER A 61 18.85 -5.72 16.18
CA SER A 61 19.07 -4.44 16.87
C SER A 61 18.12 -3.33 16.43
N ASN A 62 17.54 -3.39 15.23
CA ASN A 62 16.57 -2.38 14.78
C ASN A 62 15.24 -2.53 15.49
N PHE A 63 14.90 -3.75 15.95
CA PHE A 63 13.72 -3.96 16.80
C PHE A 63 13.82 -3.19 18.11
N VAL A 64 14.99 -3.21 18.78
CA VAL A 64 15.21 -2.43 20.00
C VAL A 64 15.02 -0.92 19.77
N LYS A 65 15.33 -0.43 18.56
CA LYS A 65 15.16 0.98 18.19
C LYS A 65 13.70 1.38 17.97
N THR A 66 12.79 0.44 17.71
CA THR A 66 11.36 0.78 17.52
C THR A 66 10.69 1.14 18.85
N LYS A 67 11.23 0.66 19.98
CA LYS A 67 10.63 0.78 21.33
C LYS A 67 9.21 0.17 21.44
N VAL A 68 8.84 -0.72 20.52
CA VAL A 68 7.55 -1.42 20.50
C VAL A 68 7.71 -2.78 21.17
N GLU A 69 6.77 -3.17 22.02
CA GLU A 69 6.77 -4.50 22.64
C GLU A 69 6.31 -5.60 21.65
N ASP A 70 6.79 -6.84 21.80
CA ASP A 70 6.44 -7.96 20.91
C ASP A 70 4.92 -8.18 20.74
N LYS A 71 4.16 -7.98 21.83
CA LYS A 71 2.70 -8.12 21.84
C LYS A 71 2.03 -7.00 21.04
N GLU A 72 2.59 -5.80 21.09
CA GLU A 72 2.10 -4.63 20.36
C GLU A 72 2.33 -4.80 18.86
N VAL A 73 3.47 -5.37 18.43
CA VAL A 73 3.74 -5.68 17.03
C VAL A 73 2.63 -6.56 16.44
N LYS A 74 2.26 -7.64 17.12
CA LYS A 74 1.21 -8.56 16.64
C LYS A 74 -0.15 -7.89 16.51
N CYS A 75 -0.54 -7.10 17.52
CA CYS A 75 -1.82 -6.38 17.51
C CYS A 75 -1.84 -5.30 16.43
N ILE A 76 -0.84 -4.40 16.41
CA ILE A 76 -0.74 -3.34 15.41
C ILE A 76 -0.73 -3.93 13.99
N PHE A 77 0.03 -5.00 13.80
CA PHE A 77 0.17 -5.64 12.50
C PHE A 77 -1.12 -6.34 12.04
N ASN A 78 -1.63 -7.31 12.81
CA ASN A 78 -2.77 -8.11 12.38
C ASN A 78 -4.07 -7.31 12.38
N ASP A 79 -4.21 -6.28 13.20
CA ASP A 79 -5.40 -5.42 13.22
C ASP A 79 -5.27 -4.21 12.28
N PHE A 80 -4.16 -4.07 11.54
CA PHE A 80 -3.91 -2.90 10.70
C PHE A 80 -5.05 -2.62 9.71
N TYR A 81 -5.52 -3.62 8.95
CA TYR A 81 -6.61 -3.37 7.98
C TYR A 81 -7.98 -3.19 8.65
N ASN A 82 -8.16 -3.65 9.89
CA ASN A 82 -9.37 -3.33 10.67
C ASN A 82 -9.37 -1.85 11.06
N LYS A 83 -8.20 -1.32 11.48
CA LYS A 83 -8.00 0.09 11.81
C LYS A 83 -7.87 1.00 10.60
N HIS A 84 -7.46 0.51 9.44
CA HIS A 84 -7.23 1.30 8.22
C HIS A 84 -7.79 0.60 6.97
N PRO A 85 -9.12 0.37 6.90
CA PRO A 85 -9.73 -0.44 5.83
C PRO A 85 -9.54 0.16 4.43
N PHE A 86 -9.39 1.48 4.31
CA PHE A 86 -9.11 2.16 3.04
C PHE A 86 -7.71 1.88 2.47
N LEU A 87 -6.78 1.37 3.29
CA LEU A 87 -5.43 1.02 2.84
C LEU A 87 -5.29 -0.43 2.35
N THR A 88 -6.38 -1.21 2.37
CA THR A 88 -6.40 -2.57 1.83
C THR A 88 -5.89 -2.56 0.38
N PRO A 89 -4.99 -3.50 0.00
CA PRO A 89 -4.50 -3.62 -1.37
C PRO A 89 -5.66 -3.76 -2.36
N PHE A 90 -5.51 -3.12 -3.51
CA PHE A 90 -6.44 -3.33 -4.61
C PHE A 90 -6.18 -4.71 -5.21
N VAL A 91 -7.25 -5.47 -5.47
CA VAL A 91 -7.21 -6.71 -6.25
C VAL A 91 -8.22 -6.59 -7.38
N GLY A 92 -7.76 -6.75 -8.62
CA GLY A 92 -8.63 -6.67 -9.78
C GLY A 92 -9.60 -7.85 -9.89
N LYS A 93 -10.79 -7.64 -10.48
CA LYS A 93 -11.83 -8.68 -10.54
C LYS A 93 -11.40 -9.96 -11.27
N HIS A 94 -10.52 -9.84 -12.27
CA HIS A 94 -9.98 -10.96 -13.05
C HIS A 94 -8.67 -11.50 -12.50
N TYR A 95 -8.22 -11.05 -11.32
CA TYR A 95 -6.95 -11.45 -10.72
C TYR A 95 -6.86 -12.97 -10.52
N SER A 96 -7.90 -13.59 -9.98
CA SER A 96 -7.91 -15.03 -9.67
C SER A 96 -8.01 -15.90 -10.93
N GLU A 97 -8.41 -15.32 -12.07
CA GLU A 97 -8.45 -16.00 -13.38
C GLU A 97 -7.06 -16.06 -14.05
N GLN A 98 -6.06 -15.35 -13.52
CA GLN A 98 -4.75 -15.29 -14.14
C GLN A 98 -3.90 -16.52 -13.83
N ASN A 99 -3.37 -17.14 -14.88
CA ASN A 99 -2.38 -18.24 -14.76
C ASN A 99 -1.11 -17.80 -14.03
N LYS A 100 -0.72 -16.52 -14.16
CA LYS A 100 0.42 -15.91 -13.47
C LYS A 100 -0.08 -14.66 -12.77
N LYS A 101 -0.10 -14.69 -11.44
CA LYS A 101 -0.53 -13.58 -10.60
C LYS A 101 0.63 -12.61 -10.34
N PHE A 102 0.34 -11.31 -10.38
CA PHE A 102 1.31 -10.25 -10.11
C PHE A 102 0.79 -9.28 -9.04
N LEU A 103 1.67 -8.91 -8.11
CA LEU A 103 1.47 -7.86 -7.12
C LEU A 103 2.40 -6.69 -7.43
N LEU A 104 1.84 -5.57 -7.83
CA LEU A 104 2.56 -4.33 -8.09
C LEU A 104 2.68 -3.51 -6.81
N VAL A 105 3.89 -3.08 -6.47
CA VAL A 105 4.18 -2.38 -5.22
C VAL A 105 4.84 -1.02 -5.51
N LEU A 106 4.17 0.06 -5.10
CA LEU A 106 4.72 1.42 -5.11
C LEU A 106 5.12 1.86 -3.69
N GLU A 107 5.47 3.14 -3.51
CA GLU A 107 6.10 3.62 -2.27
C GLU A 107 5.11 3.79 -1.12
N SER A 108 4.30 4.84 -1.17
CA SER A 108 3.37 5.25 -0.12
C SER A 108 2.22 6.01 -0.77
N HIS A 109 1.11 6.08 -0.07
CA HIS A 109 0.10 7.10 -0.36
C HIS A 109 0.61 8.49 -0.02
N TYR A 110 -0.16 9.51 -0.38
CA TYR A 110 0.04 10.88 0.06
C TYR A 110 -1.30 11.53 0.35
N LEU A 111 -1.36 12.38 1.37
CA LEU A 111 -2.51 13.22 1.62
C LEU A 111 -2.54 14.41 0.64
N PRO A 112 -3.71 15.05 0.43
CA PRO A 112 -3.81 16.24 -0.41
C PRO A 112 -3.01 17.40 0.18
N SER A 113 -2.58 18.33 -0.68
CA SER A 113 -1.71 19.45 -0.25
C SER A 113 -2.41 20.43 0.68
N LEU A 114 -3.74 20.47 0.61
CA LEU A 114 -4.62 21.27 1.46
C LEU A 114 -5.29 20.41 2.57
N SER A 115 -4.73 19.23 2.85
CA SER A 115 -5.24 18.37 3.92
C SER A 115 -5.20 19.10 5.25
N ARG A 116 -6.37 19.22 5.89
CA ARG A 116 -6.47 19.76 7.25
C ARG A 116 -5.79 18.88 8.30
N PHE A 117 -5.49 17.62 7.95
CA PHE A 117 -4.63 16.75 8.75
C PHE A 117 -3.25 17.39 9.03
N TYR A 118 -2.79 18.29 8.15
CA TYR A 118 -1.54 19.04 8.32
C TYR A 118 -1.72 20.45 8.90
N GLU A 119 -2.94 20.96 9.09
CA GLU A 119 -3.20 22.35 9.50
C GLU A 119 -2.81 22.62 10.97
N LYS A 120 -2.55 21.58 11.77
CA LYS A 120 -2.17 21.70 13.18
C LYS A 120 -0.73 21.26 13.44
N LEU A 121 0.04 22.17 14.07
CA LEU A 121 0.88 21.92 15.25
C LEU A 121 2.24 21.22 15.14
N TYR A 122 3.14 21.56 14.20
CA TYR A 122 4.54 21.10 14.29
C TYR A 122 5.55 22.23 14.10
N GLU A 123 6.51 22.31 15.01
CA GLU A 123 7.63 23.26 14.92
C GLU A 123 8.66 22.82 13.88
N THR A 124 8.78 21.50 13.64
CA THR A 124 9.75 20.92 12.71
C THR A 124 9.18 19.78 11.86
N ASP A 125 9.88 19.47 10.76
CA ASP A 125 9.64 18.30 9.90
C ASP A 125 9.74 16.96 10.67
N GLU A 126 10.60 16.92 11.69
CA GLU A 126 10.82 15.73 12.52
C GLU A 126 9.64 15.49 13.44
N ASP A 127 9.13 16.54 14.10
CA ASP A 127 7.94 16.47 14.94
C ASP A 127 6.72 16.02 14.15
N LYS A 128 6.54 16.58 12.94
CA LYS A 128 5.47 16.19 12.03
C LYS A 128 5.52 14.70 11.66
N ASN A 129 6.71 14.20 11.33
CA ASN A 129 6.91 12.80 10.97
C ASN A 129 6.65 11.87 12.16
N LYS A 130 7.21 12.20 13.32
CA LYS A 130 7.01 11.45 14.57
C LYS A 130 5.53 11.38 14.94
N TRP A 131 4.84 12.51 14.91
CA TRP A 131 3.41 12.56 15.21
C TRP A 131 2.60 11.74 14.22
N LEU A 132 2.81 11.92 12.90
CA LEU A 132 2.09 11.18 11.86
C LEU A 132 2.24 9.66 12.04
N LYS A 133 3.45 9.21 12.38
CA LYS A 133 3.73 7.80 12.69
C LYS A 133 2.94 7.31 13.92
N GLU A 134 2.97 8.04 15.03
CA GLU A 134 2.19 7.70 16.24
C GLU A 134 0.70 7.61 15.90
N GLN A 135 0.17 8.57 15.15
CA GLN A 135 -1.23 8.54 14.73
C GLN A 135 -1.54 7.29 13.91
N TRP A 136 -0.69 6.96 12.95
CA TRP A 136 -1.00 5.91 11.97
C TRP A 136 -0.87 4.48 12.48
N TYR A 137 -0.16 4.25 13.59
CA TYR A 137 -0.03 2.90 14.15
C TYR A 137 -0.84 2.72 15.43
N ASP A 138 -1.10 3.80 16.17
CA ASP A 138 -1.79 3.71 17.45
C ASP A 138 -3.31 3.89 17.29
N PHE A 139 -3.75 4.81 16.42
CA PHE A 139 -5.17 5.16 16.29
C PHE A 139 -5.96 4.22 15.40
N ASP A 140 -7.24 4.11 15.72
CA ASP A 140 -8.23 3.34 14.97
C ASP A 140 -9.00 4.28 14.02
N PHE A 141 -8.71 4.17 12.73
CA PHE A 141 -9.40 4.87 11.64
C PHE A 141 -10.40 3.95 10.92
N SER A 142 -10.95 2.95 11.63
CA SER A 142 -12.06 2.16 11.10
C SER A 142 -13.23 3.05 10.70
N TRP A 143 -14.06 2.55 9.78
CA TRP A 143 -15.24 3.29 9.30
C TRP A 143 -16.16 3.73 10.44
N GLU A 144 -16.35 2.88 11.45
CA GLU A 144 -17.14 3.20 12.64
C GLU A 144 -16.56 4.40 13.41
N LYS A 145 -15.23 4.42 13.64
CA LYS A 145 -14.57 5.50 14.36
C LYS A 145 -14.55 6.80 13.57
N LEU A 146 -14.34 6.74 12.27
CA LEU A 146 -14.41 7.90 11.38
C LEU A 146 -15.83 8.52 11.35
N GLN A 147 -16.89 7.70 11.41
CA GLN A 147 -18.27 8.17 11.46
C GLN A 147 -18.64 8.79 12.82
N SER A 148 -18.15 8.23 13.93
CA SER A 148 -18.64 8.54 15.27
C SER A 148 -18.11 9.83 15.90
N SER A 149 -17.19 10.55 15.26
CA SER A 149 -16.45 11.60 15.93
C SER A 149 -16.61 13.00 15.33
N SER A 150 -17.50 13.79 15.93
CA SER A 150 -17.57 15.24 15.71
C SER A 150 -16.49 16.03 16.48
N LYS A 151 -15.65 15.35 17.27
CA LYS A 151 -14.69 15.96 18.22
C LYS A 151 -13.32 15.26 18.35
N SER A 152 -12.99 14.26 17.53
CA SER A 152 -11.65 13.66 17.58
C SER A 152 -10.61 14.70 17.19
N GLU A 153 -9.48 14.71 17.88
CA GLU A 153 -8.36 15.60 17.57
C GLU A 153 -7.79 15.37 16.16
N ILE A 154 -8.17 14.27 15.52
CA ILE A 154 -7.73 13.85 14.19
C ILE A 154 -8.95 13.43 13.37
N SER A 155 -9.49 14.36 12.61
CA SER A 155 -10.48 14.06 11.58
C SER A 155 -9.76 13.90 10.25
N LEU A 156 -9.56 12.67 9.77
CA LEU A 156 -9.39 12.47 8.33
C LEU A 156 -10.69 12.92 7.68
N TYR A 157 -10.62 13.92 6.80
CA TYR A 157 -11.77 14.37 6.03
C TYR A 157 -11.98 13.45 4.83
N ARG A 158 -13.14 13.56 4.19
CA ARG A 158 -13.47 12.81 2.97
C ARG A 158 -12.34 12.87 1.95
N GLU A 159 -11.87 14.09 1.69
CA GLU A 159 -10.84 14.36 0.69
C GLU A 159 -9.52 13.69 1.04
N ASP A 160 -9.21 13.56 2.33
CA ASP A 160 -8.02 12.85 2.80
C ASP A 160 -8.12 11.35 2.49
N ILE A 161 -9.28 10.76 2.80
CA ILE A 161 -9.56 9.34 2.58
C ILE A 161 -9.54 9.03 1.08
N GLU A 162 -10.14 9.86 0.23
CA GLU A 162 -10.17 9.65 -1.22
C GLU A 162 -8.76 9.60 -1.85
N TYR A 163 -7.79 10.29 -1.26
CA TYR A 163 -6.38 10.32 -1.70
C TYR A 163 -5.57 9.09 -1.28
N ILE A 164 -6.00 8.39 -0.23
CA ILE A 164 -5.27 7.24 0.34
C ILE A 164 -6.03 5.93 0.19
N TRP A 165 -7.31 5.98 -0.22
CA TRP A 165 -8.12 4.80 -0.49
C TRP A 165 -7.59 4.09 -1.74
N THR A 166 -6.87 2.98 -1.54
CA THR A 166 -6.09 2.30 -2.59
C THR A 166 -6.93 1.97 -3.82
N GLU A 167 -8.13 1.44 -3.62
CA GLU A 167 -9.07 1.12 -4.68
C GLU A 167 -9.46 2.35 -5.49
N ASN A 168 -9.89 3.43 -4.83
CA ASN A 168 -10.29 4.67 -5.48
C ASN A 168 -9.13 5.37 -6.18
N VAL A 169 -7.95 5.34 -5.57
CA VAL A 169 -6.71 5.84 -6.19
C VAL A 169 -6.45 5.09 -7.49
N VAL A 170 -6.56 3.76 -7.51
CA VAL A 170 -6.38 2.97 -8.74
C VAL A 170 -7.47 3.29 -9.76
N LYS A 171 -8.75 3.17 -9.39
CA LYS A 171 -9.93 3.44 -10.24
C LYS A 171 -9.87 4.82 -10.91
N ASN A 172 -9.66 5.87 -10.12
CA ASN A 172 -9.70 7.23 -10.63
C ASN A 172 -8.46 7.57 -11.44
N ASN A 173 -7.28 7.14 -10.99
CA ASN A 173 -6.05 7.49 -11.71
C ASN A 173 -5.89 6.69 -13.00
N ILE A 174 -6.34 5.43 -13.07
CA ILE A 174 -6.25 4.67 -14.31
C ILE A 174 -7.10 5.30 -15.42
N LYS A 175 -8.27 5.86 -15.07
CA LYS A 175 -9.22 6.51 -15.99
C LYS A 175 -8.83 7.94 -16.36
N ASN A 176 -8.43 8.74 -15.36
CA ASN A 176 -8.32 10.19 -15.51
C ASN A 176 -6.87 10.72 -15.50
N ASN A 177 -5.88 9.93 -15.06
CA ASN A 177 -4.51 10.40 -14.90
C ASN A 177 -3.56 9.76 -15.93
N LYS A 178 -3.25 10.52 -16.99
CA LYS A 178 -2.32 10.10 -18.07
C LYS A 178 -0.94 9.66 -17.55
N ARG A 179 -0.43 10.28 -16.47
CA ARG A 179 0.89 9.91 -15.90
C ARG A 179 0.82 8.57 -15.18
N PHE A 180 -0.27 8.31 -14.46
CA PHE A 180 -0.50 7.02 -13.80
C PHE A 180 -0.71 5.90 -14.84
N ARG A 181 -1.51 6.14 -15.87
CA ARG A 181 -1.69 5.20 -16.98
C ARG A 181 -0.37 4.90 -17.70
N ALA A 182 0.46 5.91 -17.96
CA ALA A 182 1.78 5.71 -18.56
C ALA A 182 2.74 4.92 -17.65
N LEU A 183 2.69 5.15 -16.32
CA LEU A 183 3.45 4.38 -15.33
C LEU A 183 3.07 2.90 -15.38
N PHE A 184 1.78 2.59 -15.29
CA PHE A 184 1.29 1.22 -15.34
C PHE A 184 1.56 0.59 -16.71
N GLY A 185 1.44 1.35 -17.80
CA GLY A 185 1.77 0.87 -19.15
C GLY A 185 3.21 0.36 -19.27
N LYS A 186 4.19 1.00 -18.62
CA LYS A 186 5.59 0.51 -18.62
C LYS A 186 5.75 -0.85 -17.93
N ILE A 187 4.86 -1.21 -17.02
CA ILE A 187 4.91 -2.46 -16.26
C ILE A 187 4.02 -3.52 -16.90
N LEU A 188 2.78 -3.17 -17.24
CA LEU A 188 1.76 -4.10 -17.72
C LEU A 188 1.99 -4.54 -19.18
N LYS A 189 2.48 -3.64 -20.05
CA LYS A 189 2.70 -3.99 -21.46
C LYS A 189 3.63 -5.19 -21.64
N PRO A 190 4.79 -5.26 -20.96
CA PRO A 190 5.64 -6.43 -21.08
C PRO A 190 5.09 -7.70 -20.42
N ILE A 191 4.21 -7.58 -19.42
CA ILE A 191 3.60 -8.74 -18.74
C ILE A 191 2.51 -9.37 -19.62
N PHE A 192 1.62 -8.55 -20.16
CA PHE A 192 0.39 -9.00 -20.83
C PHE A 192 0.43 -8.87 -22.35
N ASN A 193 1.50 -8.29 -22.92
CA ASN A 193 1.65 -8.01 -24.34
C ASN A 193 0.45 -7.22 -24.91
N ILE A 194 0.21 -6.05 -24.31
CA ILE A 194 -0.97 -5.20 -24.59
C ILE A 194 -0.59 -3.82 -25.17
N GLU A 195 -1.57 -3.15 -25.77
CA GLU A 195 -1.49 -1.75 -26.20
C GLU A 195 -2.01 -0.77 -25.13
N ASN A 196 -1.87 0.54 -25.38
CA ASN A 196 -2.24 1.58 -24.40
C ASN A 196 -3.73 1.57 -24.03
N GLU A 197 -4.57 1.28 -25.00
CA GLU A 197 -6.03 1.27 -24.90
C GLU A 197 -6.51 0.15 -23.95
N GLN A 198 -5.72 -0.91 -23.81
CA GLN A 198 -6.04 -2.09 -22.99
C GLN A 198 -5.54 -1.96 -21.54
N ILE A 199 -4.78 -0.91 -21.19
CA ILE A 199 -4.19 -0.74 -19.85
C ILE A 199 -5.29 -0.67 -18.77
N GLU A 200 -6.39 0.02 -19.07
CA GLU A 200 -7.50 0.22 -18.13
C GLU A 200 -8.20 -1.10 -17.79
N ASP A 201 -8.40 -1.96 -18.79
CA ASP A 201 -8.97 -3.30 -18.57
C ASP A 201 -7.96 -4.23 -17.89
N THR A 202 -6.69 -4.17 -18.29
CA THR A 202 -5.64 -5.09 -17.78
C THR A 202 -5.32 -4.87 -16.30
N ILE A 203 -5.61 -3.70 -15.74
CA ILE A 203 -5.44 -3.47 -14.30
C ILE A 203 -6.32 -4.41 -13.46
N GLN A 204 -7.40 -4.93 -14.04
CA GLN A 204 -8.32 -5.87 -13.41
C GLN A 204 -7.70 -7.27 -13.25
N SER A 205 -6.53 -7.51 -13.84
CA SER A 205 -5.81 -8.79 -13.79
C SER A 205 -4.63 -8.78 -12.79
N ILE A 206 -4.43 -7.70 -12.03
CA ILE A 206 -3.31 -7.57 -11.09
C ILE A 206 -3.79 -7.19 -9.68
N ALA A 207 -2.91 -7.37 -8.71
CA ALA A 207 -3.04 -6.76 -7.40
C ALA A 207 -2.08 -5.57 -7.28
N PHE A 208 -2.45 -4.58 -6.47
CA PHE A 208 -1.68 -3.35 -6.25
C PHE A 208 -1.68 -2.95 -4.78
N MET A 209 -0.50 -2.58 -4.26
CA MET A 209 -0.36 -1.95 -2.94
C MET A 209 0.72 -0.87 -2.94
N ASN A 210 0.66 0.01 -1.93
CA ASN A 210 1.82 0.77 -1.52
C ASN A 210 2.59 0.01 -0.43
N TYR A 211 3.91 0.09 -0.45
CA TYR A 211 4.78 -0.62 0.49
C TYR A 211 4.66 -0.06 1.91
N PHE A 212 4.77 1.26 2.06
CA PHE A 212 4.63 1.95 3.34
C PHE A 212 3.17 2.09 3.74
N LEU A 213 2.90 1.75 5.00
CA LEU A 213 1.55 1.65 5.56
C LEU A 213 0.96 3.00 5.99
N ARG A 214 1.72 4.08 5.93
CA ARG A 214 1.25 5.44 6.18
C ARG A 214 1.54 6.35 5.00
N PRO A 215 0.78 7.43 4.81
CA PRO A 215 1.07 8.41 3.78
C PRO A 215 2.39 9.12 4.04
N SER A 216 2.98 9.64 2.97
CA SER A 216 4.09 10.60 3.04
C SER A 216 3.64 11.90 3.71
N GLU A 217 4.55 12.58 4.40
CA GLU A 217 4.30 13.82 5.13
C GLU A 217 3.87 14.97 4.22
N TYR A 218 4.19 14.86 2.93
CA TYR A 218 3.96 15.89 1.92
C TYR A 218 3.45 15.28 0.63
N THR A 219 2.47 15.95 0.01
CA THR A 219 1.91 15.58 -1.29
C THR A 219 3.00 15.53 -2.36
N GLY A 220 3.10 14.40 -3.05
CA GLY A 220 4.09 14.20 -4.13
C GLY A 220 5.54 14.08 -3.65
N ALA A 221 5.81 14.10 -2.35
CA ALA A 221 7.13 13.84 -1.80
C ALA A 221 7.28 12.36 -1.43
N SER A 222 8.53 11.89 -1.45
CA SER A 222 8.85 10.57 -0.96
C SER A 222 8.90 10.53 0.57
N ILE A 223 8.25 9.55 1.18
CA ILE A 223 8.11 9.40 2.65
C ILE A 223 9.44 9.39 3.39
N LYS A 224 9.53 10.10 4.52
CA LYS A 224 10.67 9.99 5.46
C LYS A 224 10.42 8.82 6.43
N HIS A 225 10.59 7.59 5.96
CA HIS A 225 10.30 6.40 6.78
C HIS A 225 11.30 6.17 7.92
N GLU A 226 10.82 5.58 9.01
CA GLU A 226 11.63 5.11 10.15
C GLU A 226 11.74 3.57 10.18
N TYR A 227 12.41 3.04 11.21
CA TYR A 227 12.57 1.60 11.40
C TYR A 227 11.24 0.87 11.54
N ILE A 228 10.28 1.45 12.29
CA ILE A 228 8.96 0.84 12.50
C ILE A 228 8.15 0.76 11.20
N ASP A 229 8.23 1.79 10.36
CA ASP A 229 7.57 1.80 9.04
C ASP A 229 8.06 0.64 8.19
N SER A 230 9.38 0.47 8.14
CA SER A 230 9.97 -0.60 7.34
C SER A 230 9.66 -2.00 7.89
N LEU A 231 9.61 -2.13 9.21
CA LEU A 231 9.21 -3.36 9.91
C LEU A 231 7.80 -3.78 9.50
N PHE A 232 6.83 -2.90 9.71
CA PHE A 232 5.44 -3.23 9.42
C PHE A 232 5.20 -3.38 7.92
N SER A 233 5.86 -2.59 7.07
CA SER A 233 5.80 -2.75 5.62
C SER A 233 6.29 -4.11 5.14
N TYR A 234 7.43 -4.57 5.64
CA TYR A 234 7.99 -5.86 5.22
C TYR A 234 7.09 -7.02 5.67
N LEU A 235 6.65 -7.02 6.92
CA LEU A 235 5.72 -8.02 7.43
C LEU A 235 4.38 -7.96 6.68
N ASN A 236 3.91 -6.77 6.33
CA ASN A 236 2.64 -6.62 5.61
C ASN A 236 2.72 -7.13 4.19
N LEU A 237 3.84 -6.88 3.51
CA LEU A 237 4.07 -7.46 2.18
C LEU A 237 4.02 -8.99 2.24
N ILE A 238 4.60 -9.62 3.28
CA ILE A 238 4.50 -11.08 3.46
C ILE A 238 3.04 -11.50 3.68
N ARG A 239 2.27 -10.77 4.50
CA ARG A 239 0.85 -11.08 4.75
C ARG A 239 0.04 -11.04 3.46
N VAL A 240 0.18 -9.94 2.72
CA VAL A 240 -0.52 -9.75 1.44
C VAL A 240 -0.07 -10.81 0.44
N TRP A 241 1.23 -11.10 0.36
CA TRP A 241 1.78 -12.14 -0.52
C TRP A 241 1.19 -13.52 -0.20
N LYS A 242 1.04 -13.88 1.08
CA LYS A 242 0.39 -15.15 1.48
C LYS A 242 -1.11 -15.16 1.20
N ALA A 243 -1.81 -14.07 1.52
CA ALA A 243 -3.25 -13.95 1.29
C ALA A 243 -3.60 -14.09 -0.20
N LEU A 244 -2.73 -13.60 -1.08
CA LEU A 244 -2.92 -13.60 -2.53
C LEU A 244 -2.35 -14.84 -3.24
N ASP A 245 -2.07 -15.92 -2.50
CA ASP A 245 -1.52 -17.17 -3.05
C ASP A 245 -0.16 -16.96 -3.77
N GLU A 246 0.74 -16.28 -3.08
CA GLU A 246 2.16 -16.14 -3.42
C GLU A 246 2.46 -15.58 -4.83
N PRO A 247 1.91 -14.41 -5.20
CA PRO A 247 2.11 -13.83 -6.53
C PRO A 247 3.56 -13.41 -6.78
N ASN A 248 3.87 -13.15 -8.05
CA ASN A 248 5.11 -12.49 -8.45
C ASN A 248 5.05 -11.01 -8.07
N ILE A 249 6.06 -10.50 -7.36
CA ILE A 249 6.07 -9.13 -6.82
C ILE A 249 6.92 -8.24 -7.72
N ILE A 250 6.43 -7.05 -8.07
CA ILE A 250 7.22 -6.03 -8.76
C ILE A 250 7.22 -4.76 -7.91
N ILE A 251 8.38 -4.43 -7.31
CA ILE A 251 8.56 -3.24 -6.48
C ILE A 251 9.15 -2.11 -7.34
N CYS A 252 8.43 -1.00 -7.43
CA CYS A 252 8.73 0.13 -8.32
C CYS A 252 8.95 1.45 -7.54
N SER A 253 9.80 1.42 -6.52
CA SER A 253 10.30 2.61 -5.80
C SER A 253 11.70 2.34 -5.25
N ALA A 254 12.57 3.33 -5.34
CA ALA A 254 13.91 3.24 -4.77
C ALA A 254 13.88 3.10 -3.24
N LYS A 255 12.95 3.77 -2.55
CA LYS A 255 12.84 3.68 -1.08
C LYS A 255 12.23 2.34 -0.65
N ALA A 256 11.12 1.94 -1.27
CA ALA A 256 10.48 0.65 -1.00
C ALA A 256 11.44 -0.51 -1.28
N ARG A 257 12.17 -0.45 -2.40
CA ARG A 257 13.18 -1.45 -2.77
C ARG A 257 14.27 -1.58 -1.72
N LYS A 258 14.90 -0.48 -1.31
CA LYS A 258 16.00 -0.51 -0.34
C LYS A 258 15.53 -1.06 1.01
N SER A 259 14.33 -0.66 1.46
CA SER A 259 13.73 -1.18 2.68
C SER A 259 13.46 -2.68 2.57
N PHE A 260 12.79 -3.11 1.49
CA PHE A 260 12.52 -4.53 1.22
C PHE A 260 13.80 -5.37 1.17
N GLU A 261 14.78 -4.96 0.36
CA GLU A 261 16.03 -5.69 0.14
C GLU A 261 16.81 -5.88 1.45
N PHE A 262 16.86 -4.85 2.29
CA PHE A 262 17.49 -4.92 3.60
C PHE A 262 16.82 -5.97 4.51
N TYR A 263 15.49 -5.89 4.71
CA TYR A 263 14.79 -6.81 5.61
C TYR A 263 14.63 -8.22 5.03
N TRP A 264 14.51 -8.35 3.72
CA TRP A 264 14.56 -9.63 3.04
C TRP A 264 15.92 -10.32 3.21
N GLY A 265 17.02 -9.55 3.13
CA GLY A 265 18.36 -10.08 3.39
C GLY A 265 18.53 -10.57 4.83
N LEU A 266 18.03 -9.83 5.81
CA LEU A 266 18.01 -10.27 7.21
C LEU A 266 17.15 -11.53 7.41
N HIS A 267 15.96 -11.56 6.81
CA HIS A 267 15.08 -12.71 6.87
C HIS A 267 15.73 -13.96 6.24
N LYS A 268 16.34 -13.83 5.06
CA LYS A 268 17.07 -14.91 4.37
C LYS A 268 18.18 -15.50 5.25
N ASN A 269 18.86 -14.69 6.05
CA ASN A 269 19.91 -15.14 6.96
C ASN A 269 19.37 -15.78 8.24
N TYR A 270 18.17 -15.41 8.68
CA TYR A 270 17.56 -15.96 9.88
C TYR A 270 16.84 -17.29 9.63
N GLY A 271 16.01 -17.39 8.59
CA GLY A 271 15.19 -18.57 8.34
C GLY A 271 14.36 -18.51 7.04
N LYS A 272 13.67 -19.61 6.73
CA LYS A 272 12.85 -19.74 5.51
C LYS A 272 11.34 -19.61 5.76
N THR A 273 10.89 -19.58 7.00
CA THR A 273 9.47 -19.49 7.34
C THR A 273 8.89 -18.18 6.82
N TYR A 274 7.95 -18.24 5.88
CA TYR A 274 7.38 -17.06 5.20
C TYR A 274 8.37 -16.23 4.35
N LEU A 275 9.56 -16.76 4.04
CA LEU A 275 10.53 -16.07 3.19
C LEU A 275 10.03 -16.05 1.73
N ILE A 276 9.91 -14.85 1.15
CA ILE A 276 9.59 -14.69 -0.28
C ILE A 276 10.80 -15.20 -1.09
N PRO A 277 10.62 -16.16 -2.02
CA PRO A 277 11.72 -16.66 -2.84
C PRO A 277 12.36 -15.59 -3.72
N GLU A 278 13.68 -15.68 -3.96
CA GLU A 278 14.43 -14.71 -4.76
C GLU A 278 13.94 -14.61 -6.22
N ASN A 279 13.38 -15.69 -6.75
CA ASN A 279 12.77 -15.72 -8.09
C ASN A 279 11.31 -15.21 -8.12
N LYS A 280 10.75 -14.78 -7.00
CA LYS A 280 9.36 -14.30 -6.89
C LYS A 280 9.24 -12.78 -6.81
N PHE A 281 10.35 -12.04 -6.89
CA PHE A 281 10.29 -10.57 -6.89
C PHE A 281 11.24 -9.93 -7.90
N CYS A 282 10.84 -8.74 -8.36
CA CYS A 282 11.64 -7.86 -9.19
C CYS A 282 11.73 -6.48 -8.54
N LEU A 283 12.95 -5.95 -8.46
CA LEU A 283 13.24 -4.70 -7.77
C LEU A 283 13.68 -3.62 -8.77
N CYS A 284 12.80 -2.65 -9.02
CA CYS A 284 12.95 -1.60 -10.02
C CYS A 284 12.90 -0.20 -9.41
N ASN A 285 13.45 0.79 -10.13
CA ASN A 285 13.18 2.21 -9.85
C ASN A 285 11.75 2.57 -10.29
N HIS A 286 11.29 3.76 -9.90
CA HIS A 286 9.96 4.23 -10.28
C HIS A 286 9.88 4.49 -11.81
N PRO A 287 8.89 3.95 -12.55
CA PRO A 287 8.85 4.02 -14.02
C PRO A 287 8.78 5.42 -14.61
N SER A 288 8.21 6.37 -13.88
CA SER A 288 8.16 7.78 -14.30
C SER A 288 9.45 8.56 -14.03
N ASN A 289 10.42 7.98 -13.32
CA ASN A 289 11.68 8.63 -12.98
C ASN A 289 12.72 8.41 -14.09
N ARG A 290 13.60 9.39 -14.34
CA ARG A 290 14.74 9.25 -15.28
C ARG A 290 15.65 8.08 -14.94
N SER A 291 15.69 7.66 -13.66
CA SER A 291 16.44 6.48 -13.20
C SER A 291 15.88 5.13 -13.66
N TRP A 292 14.70 5.08 -14.28
CA TRP A 292 14.16 3.87 -14.91
C TRP A 292 15.11 3.33 -15.99
N ASN A 293 15.63 4.25 -16.82
CA ASN A 293 16.55 3.96 -17.95
C ASN A 293 18.03 4.10 -17.57
N LYS A 294 18.35 4.30 -16.30
CA LYS A 294 19.75 4.36 -15.85
C LYS A 294 20.17 2.99 -15.37
N SER A 295 21.36 2.55 -15.77
CA SER A 295 21.97 1.34 -15.25
C SER A 295 22.04 1.39 -13.72
N MET A 296 21.58 0.31 -13.10
CA MET A 296 21.71 0.04 -11.68
C MET A 296 22.90 -0.88 -11.44
N GLU A 297 22.99 -1.47 -10.24
CA GLU A 297 23.90 -2.58 -9.96
C GLU A 297 23.77 -3.67 -11.03
N ASN A 298 24.91 -4.25 -11.44
CA ASN A 298 25.08 -5.20 -12.53
C ASN A 298 24.90 -4.63 -13.96
N ASN A 299 24.97 -3.30 -14.13
CA ASN A 299 24.84 -2.60 -15.42
C ASN A 299 23.47 -2.75 -16.13
N GLU A 300 22.47 -3.34 -15.48
CA GLU A 300 21.10 -3.49 -15.99
C GLU A 300 20.22 -2.28 -15.59
N THR A 301 19.40 -1.79 -16.50
CA THR A 301 18.33 -0.81 -16.25
C THR A 301 17.14 -1.45 -15.54
N SER A 302 16.20 -0.63 -15.02
CA SER A 302 14.96 -1.17 -14.42
C SER A 302 14.06 -1.85 -15.44
N GLU A 303 14.11 -1.40 -16.70
CA GLU A 303 13.37 -2.00 -17.81
C GLU A 303 13.91 -3.38 -18.16
N GLU A 304 15.22 -3.51 -18.36
CA GLU A 304 15.87 -4.79 -18.67
C GLU A 304 15.65 -5.81 -17.56
N ARG A 305 15.78 -5.37 -16.29
CA ARG A 305 15.53 -6.23 -15.13
C ARG A 305 14.07 -6.74 -15.10
N LEU A 306 13.11 -5.88 -15.39
CA LEU A 306 11.70 -6.26 -15.48
C LEU A 306 11.47 -7.28 -16.60
N LEU A 307 12.00 -7.03 -17.80
CA LEU A 307 11.86 -7.93 -18.95
C LEU A 307 12.46 -9.31 -18.65
N LYS A 308 13.64 -9.36 -18.02
CA LYS A 308 14.29 -10.60 -17.60
C LYS A 308 13.48 -11.36 -16.55
N PHE A 309 12.93 -10.64 -15.57
CA PHE A 309 12.05 -11.24 -14.56
C PHE A 309 10.80 -11.85 -15.19
N ILE A 310 10.10 -11.10 -16.05
CA ILE A 310 8.90 -11.58 -16.74
C ILE A 310 9.24 -12.82 -17.57
N LYS A 311 10.33 -12.79 -18.34
CA LYS A 311 10.77 -13.95 -19.10
C LYS A 311 10.94 -15.19 -18.22
N ASN A 312 11.55 -15.05 -17.05
CA ASN A 312 11.73 -16.16 -16.11
C ASN A 312 10.40 -16.66 -15.49
N VAL A 313 9.39 -15.80 -15.35
CA VAL A 313 8.06 -16.19 -14.81
C VAL A 313 7.27 -17.05 -15.80
N TYR A 314 7.48 -16.83 -17.11
CA TYR A 314 6.77 -17.52 -18.20
C TYR A 314 7.56 -18.67 -18.84
N GLN A 315 8.80 -18.92 -18.40
CA GLN A 315 9.57 -20.13 -18.75
C GLN A 315 9.16 -21.32 -17.89
#